data_AF-A0A9W8I031-F1
#
_entry.id   AF-A0A9W8I031-F1
#
_cell.length_a   1.000
_cell.length_b   1.000
_cell.length_c   1.000
_cell.angle_alpha   90.00
_cell.angle_beta   90.00
_cell.angle_gamma   90.00
#
_symmetry.space_group_name_H-M   'P 1'
#
loop_
_entity.id
_entity.type
_entity.pdbx_description
1 polymer ?
#
loop_
_entity_poly.entity_id
_entity_poly.type
_entity_poly.pdbx_seq_one_letter_code
_entity_poly.pdbx_strand_id
1 'polypeptide(L)'
;MLDMNPVTPRAQPGQPIDSKSAQEGPQSLPFPTIQLFSEDQTINELAMAFLAGFFKLYDENRDGLADIYDQGALFSLMVDTTNPTSEFARTNADSQKRVDFTTYIRISRNLTRVKSHQKRIHALVVGKAAVVQAIAQLPATYHPVQDAQRFSFDAWRIDVDGALQGVAAVAVHGEFTEQQSRNVISFDRTFMLVPAPPGSSAAAVGSPCVITNDQLTIRRYNGFHSWLPMPAETQAAAPGPSPALNLTPEQQEMARVLQEQTGMNAEWTLKCLESYSWNFHQAMSEFPQVRGTLPPEAFQ
;
A
#
# COMPACT_ATOMS: atom_id res chain seq x y z
N MET A 1 43.74 8.90 30.45
CA MET A 1 43.18 7.54 30.40
C MET A 1 42.09 7.58 29.35
N LEU A 2 42.32 6.88 28.23
CA LEU A 2 41.35 6.70 27.15
C LEU A 2 40.33 5.63 27.58
N ASP A 3 39.05 5.95 27.48
CA ASP A 3 37.97 4.98 27.47
C ASP A 3 37.93 4.28 26.12
N MET A 4 38.54 3.09 26.10
CA MET A 4 38.64 2.15 24.97
C MET A 4 37.26 1.59 24.58
N ASN A 5 36.37 2.42 24.03
CA ASN A 5 35.17 1.96 23.34
C ASN A 5 35.24 2.35 21.86
N PRO A 6 35.08 1.39 20.93
CA PRO A 6 35.22 1.66 19.50
C PRO A 6 34.08 2.55 19.00
N VAL A 7 34.46 3.66 18.35
CA VAL A 7 33.57 4.53 17.59
C VAL A 7 33.12 3.77 16.34
N THR A 8 31.81 3.60 16.15
CA THR A 8 31.24 3.00 14.94
C THR A 8 31.68 3.79 13.69
N PRO A 9 32.01 3.14 12.56
CA PRO A 9 32.50 3.85 11.39
C PRO A 9 31.40 4.74 10.81
N ARG A 10 31.66 6.05 10.83
CA ARG A 10 30.88 7.05 10.09
C ARG A 10 31.01 6.72 8.61
N ALA A 11 29.91 6.34 7.96
CA ALA A 11 29.90 6.05 6.53
C ALA A 11 30.43 7.27 5.74
N GLN A 12 31.51 7.07 4.98
CA GLN A 12 32.03 8.07 4.04
C GLN A 12 31.59 7.69 2.62
N PRO A 13 31.03 8.61 1.83
CA PRO A 13 30.65 8.32 0.44
C PRO A 13 31.90 8.01 -0.41
N GLY A 14 31.92 6.84 -1.07
CA GLY A 14 32.87 6.55 -2.15
C GLY A 14 33.89 5.42 -1.94
N GLN A 15 33.83 4.64 -0.86
CA GLN A 15 34.66 3.44 -0.70
C GLN A 15 33.85 2.16 -1.00
N PRO A 16 34.38 1.21 -1.79
CA PRO A 16 33.72 -0.07 -2.01
C PRO A 16 33.75 -0.90 -0.73
N ILE A 17 32.58 -1.39 -0.32
CA ILE A 17 32.43 -2.27 0.84
C ILE A 17 32.69 -3.70 0.38
N ASP A 18 33.70 -4.37 0.93
CA ASP A 18 33.93 -5.81 0.71
C ASP A 18 32.76 -6.61 1.29
N SER A 19 31.93 -7.16 0.40
CA SER A 19 30.64 -7.79 0.69
C SER A 19 30.73 -9.25 1.19
N LYS A 20 31.73 -9.59 2.01
CA LYS A 20 31.94 -10.99 2.44
C LYS A 20 31.84 -11.29 3.94
N SER A 21 31.39 -10.36 4.78
CA SER A 21 31.24 -10.65 6.21
C SER A 21 30.16 -9.82 6.93
N ALA A 22 29.02 -9.56 6.29
CA ALA A 22 27.84 -9.14 7.03
C ALA A 22 27.04 -10.40 7.39
N GLN A 23 27.00 -10.75 8.67
CA GLN A 23 25.95 -11.64 9.18
C GLN A 23 24.63 -10.93 8.90
N GLU A 24 23.85 -11.45 7.94
CA GLU A 24 22.53 -10.95 7.61
C GLU A 24 21.62 -11.21 8.82
N GLY A 25 21.46 -10.20 9.67
CA GLY A 25 20.32 -10.12 10.58
C GLY A 25 19.02 -10.17 9.77
N PRO A 26 17.88 -10.52 10.39
CA PRO A 26 16.60 -10.57 9.69
C PRO A 26 16.36 -9.23 8.98
N GLN A 27 16.27 -9.26 7.65
CA GLN A 27 16.04 -8.08 6.82
C GLN A 27 14.56 -7.66 6.91
N SER A 28 14.12 -7.25 8.10
CA SER A 28 12.80 -6.65 8.27
C SER A 28 12.86 -5.15 8.02
N LEU A 29 11.89 -4.63 7.28
CA LEU A 29 11.69 -3.19 7.16
C LEU A 29 11.47 -2.57 8.56
N PRO A 30 11.88 -1.30 8.78
CA PRO A 30 11.72 -0.64 10.09
C PRO A 30 10.25 -0.47 10.50
N PHE A 31 9.34 -0.50 9.52
CA PHE A 31 7.90 -0.46 9.73
C PHE A 31 7.23 -1.52 8.84
N PRO A 32 6.11 -2.11 9.29
CA PRO A 32 5.34 -3.00 8.45
C PRO A 32 4.76 -2.23 7.25
N THR A 33 4.64 -2.91 6.12
CA THR A 33 3.93 -2.32 4.98
C THR A 33 2.45 -2.17 5.32
N ILE A 34 1.91 -1.00 5.05
CA ILE A 34 0.48 -0.70 5.15
C ILE A 34 -0.06 -0.35 3.76
N GLN A 35 -1.33 -0.66 3.53
CA GLN A 35 -1.98 -0.42 2.25
C GLN A 35 -2.33 1.06 2.03
N LEU A 36 -2.61 1.78 3.10
CA LEU A 36 -3.17 3.12 3.06
C LEU A 36 -2.52 3.99 4.12
N PHE A 37 -2.12 5.18 3.72
CA PHE A 37 -1.75 6.26 4.63
C PHE A 37 -2.61 7.50 4.35
N SER A 38 -3.14 8.10 5.40
CA SER A 38 -3.80 9.40 5.32
C SER A 38 -3.39 10.25 6.52
N GLU A 39 -3.08 11.52 6.29
CA GLU A 39 -2.71 12.46 7.37
C GLU A 39 -3.81 12.57 8.44
N ASP A 40 -5.07 12.69 8.02
CA ASP A 40 -6.24 12.66 8.89
C ASP A 40 -7.51 12.16 8.19
N GLN A 41 -8.60 12.07 8.96
CA GLN A 41 -9.90 11.59 8.48
C GLN A 41 -10.48 12.45 7.35
N THR A 42 -10.29 13.77 7.40
CA THR A 42 -10.81 14.68 6.36
C THR A 42 -10.11 14.47 5.02
N ILE A 43 -8.78 14.29 5.04
CA ILE A 43 -8.01 14.00 3.83
C ILE A 43 -8.32 12.59 3.30
N ASN A 44 -8.54 11.63 4.19
CA ASN A 44 -8.97 10.29 3.79
C ASN A 44 -10.32 10.32 3.06
N GLU A 45 -11.33 10.99 3.63
CA GLU A 45 -12.65 11.14 3.01
C GLU A 45 -12.59 11.86 1.65
N LEU A 46 -11.78 12.92 1.56
CA LEU A 46 -11.52 13.62 0.30
C LEU A 46 -10.91 12.67 -0.75
N ALA A 47 -9.86 11.93 -0.39
CA ALA A 47 -9.16 11.03 -1.31
C ALA A 47 -10.07 9.89 -1.79
N MET A 48 -10.82 9.26 -0.87
CA MET A 48 -11.75 8.19 -1.20
C MET A 48 -12.87 8.66 -2.13
N ALA A 49 -13.51 9.80 -1.80
CA ALA A 49 -14.56 10.37 -2.64
C ALA A 49 -14.04 10.77 -4.02
N PHE A 50 -12.87 11.41 -4.07
CA PHE A 50 -12.21 11.80 -5.32
C PHE A 50 -11.86 10.58 -6.17
N LEU A 51 -11.15 9.58 -5.65
CA LEU A 51 -10.69 8.42 -6.42
C LEU A 51 -11.88 7.61 -6.97
N ALA A 52 -12.92 7.39 -6.16
CA ALA A 52 -14.13 6.68 -6.60
C ALA A 52 -14.84 7.42 -7.74
N GLY A 53 -15.04 8.74 -7.60
CA GLY A 53 -15.65 9.57 -8.65
C GLY A 53 -14.78 9.66 -9.91
N PHE A 54 -13.48 9.87 -9.72
CA PHE A 54 -12.50 10.02 -10.80
C PHE A 54 -12.43 8.76 -11.67
N PHE A 55 -12.21 7.58 -11.09
CA PHE A 55 -12.07 6.36 -11.89
C PHE A 55 -13.37 5.95 -12.58
N LYS A 56 -14.52 6.15 -11.93
CA LYS A 56 -15.82 5.98 -12.58
C LYS A 56 -15.94 6.86 -13.81
N LEU A 57 -15.64 8.16 -13.67
CA LEU A 57 -15.68 9.11 -14.76
C LEU A 57 -14.65 8.79 -15.85
N TYR A 58 -13.44 8.39 -15.45
CA TYR A 58 -12.34 8.03 -16.36
C TYR A 58 -12.65 6.80 -17.23
N ASP A 59 -13.40 5.83 -16.71
CA ASP A 59 -13.77 4.61 -17.41
C ASP A 59 -15.07 4.75 -18.22
N GLU A 60 -16.05 5.50 -17.71
CA GLU A 60 -17.38 5.60 -18.32
C GLU A 60 -17.56 6.85 -19.21
N ASN A 61 -16.95 7.99 -18.86
CA ASN A 61 -17.17 9.28 -19.54
C ASN A 61 -15.99 10.25 -19.37
N ARG A 62 -14.93 10.08 -20.18
CA ARG A 62 -13.74 10.93 -20.14
C ARG A 62 -13.98 12.39 -20.49
N ASP A 63 -15.03 12.70 -21.25
CA ASP A 63 -15.34 14.10 -21.59
C ASP A 63 -15.75 14.89 -20.34
N GLY A 64 -16.45 14.25 -19.40
CA GLY A 64 -16.84 14.86 -18.12
C GLY A 64 -15.65 15.19 -17.21
N LEU A 65 -14.45 14.67 -17.49
CA LEU A 65 -13.24 15.07 -16.76
C LEU A 65 -12.99 16.59 -16.88
N ALA A 66 -13.46 17.24 -17.95
CA ALA A 66 -13.34 18.69 -18.12
C ALA A 66 -13.92 19.48 -16.94
N ASP A 67 -14.92 18.95 -16.24
CA ASP A 67 -15.53 19.64 -15.09
C ASP A 67 -14.65 19.62 -13.84
N ILE A 68 -13.73 18.66 -13.73
CA ILE A 68 -12.91 18.45 -12.51
C ILE A 68 -11.42 18.78 -12.68
N TYR A 69 -10.94 19.10 -13.88
CA TYR A 69 -9.60 19.67 -14.07
C TYR A 69 -9.61 21.21 -13.96
N ASP A 70 -8.55 21.79 -13.40
CA ASP A 70 -8.35 23.24 -13.39
C ASP A 70 -8.08 23.79 -14.80
N GLN A 71 -8.38 25.06 -15.04
CA GLN A 71 -8.11 25.70 -16.34
C GLN A 71 -6.63 25.60 -16.75
N GLY A 72 -5.71 25.75 -15.80
CA GLY A 72 -4.27 25.65 -15.98
C GLY A 72 -3.68 24.26 -15.65
N ALA A 73 -4.51 23.22 -15.55
CA ALA A 73 -4.08 21.90 -15.10
C ALA A 73 -2.91 21.33 -15.92
N LEU A 74 -2.03 20.62 -15.24
CA LEU A 74 -0.85 19.98 -15.82
C LEU A 74 -1.03 18.46 -15.81
N PHE A 75 -0.79 17.82 -16.96
CA PHE A 75 -0.79 16.37 -17.08
C PHE A 75 0.50 15.87 -17.71
N SER A 76 1.05 14.78 -17.17
CA SER A 76 2.09 14.03 -17.86
C SER A 76 1.97 12.54 -17.61
N LEU A 77 2.26 11.76 -18.65
CA LEU A 77 2.29 10.31 -18.59
C LEU A 77 3.72 9.83 -18.73
N MET A 78 4.16 8.83 -17.97
CA MET A 78 5.38 8.08 -18.28
C MET A 78 5.09 6.60 -18.41
N VAL A 79 5.84 5.93 -19.27
CA VAL A 79 5.81 4.47 -19.42
C VAL A 79 7.09 3.88 -18.84
N ASP A 80 6.94 2.92 -17.95
CA ASP A 80 7.99 2.02 -17.52
C ASP A 80 7.80 0.63 -18.12
N THR A 81 8.73 0.22 -18.97
CA THR A 81 8.71 -1.09 -19.64
C THR A 81 9.62 -2.11 -18.95
N THR A 82 10.17 -1.78 -17.78
CA THR A 82 11.03 -2.67 -17.00
C THR A 82 10.25 -3.93 -16.64
N ASN A 83 10.87 -5.10 -16.81
CA ASN A 83 10.22 -6.36 -16.46
C ASN A 83 10.13 -6.49 -14.95
N PRO A 84 8.95 -6.80 -14.39
CA PRO A 84 8.80 -7.02 -12.96
C PRO A 84 9.61 -8.25 -12.53
N THR A 85 10.24 -8.16 -11.36
CA THR A 85 11.16 -9.19 -10.84
C THR A 85 10.58 -10.01 -9.70
N SER A 86 9.40 -9.65 -9.19
CA SER A 86 8.71 -10.34 -8.09
C SER A 86 8.36 -11.79 -8.45
N GLU A 87 8.31 -12.68 -7.46
CA GLU A 87 7.92 -14.07 -7.67
C GLU A 87 6.52 -14.19 -8.26
N PHE A 88 5.58 -13.39 -7.75
CA PHE A 88 4.23 -13.28 -8.30
C PHE A 88 4.27 -12.97 -9.80
N ALA A 89 5.02 -11.94 -10.21
CA ALA A 89 5.05 -11.55 -11.60
C ALA A 89 5.71 -12.58 -12.51
N ARG A 90 6.71 -13.34 -12.02
CA ARG A 90 7.38 -14.41 -12.78
C ARG A 90 6.46 -15.59 -13.09
N THR A 91 5.49 -15.85 -12.22
CA THR A 91 4.57 -17.00 -12.33
C THR A 91 3.19 -16.61 -12.87
N ASN A 92 2.83 -15.34 -12.80
CA ASN A 92 1.54 -14.83 -13.28
C ASN A 92 1.52 -14.62 -14.80
N ALA A 93 0.49 -15.15 -15.47
CA ALA A 93 0.35 -15.10 -16.92
C ALA A 93 0.19 -13.67 -17.48
N ASP A 94 -0.55 -12.80 -16.78
CA ASP A 94 -0.74 -11.40 -17.20
C ASP A 94 0.55 -10.60 -17.08
N SER A 95 1.32 -10.82 -16.01
CA SER A 95 2.65 -10.21 -15.83
C SER A 95 3.65 -10.63 -16.91
N GLN A 96 3.60 -11.90 -17.35
CA GLN A 96 4.46 -12.43 -18.41
C GLN A 96 3.98 -12.11 -19.83
N LYS A 97 2.74 -11.62 -19.98
CA LYS A 97 2.17 -11.27 -21.28
C LYS A 97 2.96 -10.15 -21.96
N ARG A 98 3.17 -10.28 -23.27
CA ARG A 98 3.70 -9.19 -24.08
C ARG A 98 2.61 -8.14 -24.28
N VAL A 99 2.77 -7.00 -23.61
CA VAL A 99 1.89 -5.82 -23.75
C VAL A 99 2.50 -4.84 -24.75
N ASP A 100 1.68 -4.32 -25.67
CA ASP A 100 2.04 -3.23 -26.56
C ASP A 100 1.73 -1.88 -25.91
N PHE A 101 2.78 -1.15 -25.52
CA PHE A 101 2.64 0.18 -24.92
C PHE A 101 2.72 1.32 -25.94
N THR A 102 2.70 1.05 -27.25
CA THR A 102 2.93 2.05 -28.30
C THR A 102 2.05 3.29 -28.16
N THR A 103 0.76 3.12 -27.85
CA THR A 103 -0.18 4.24 -27.65
C THR A 103 0.25 5.15 -26.50
N TYR A 104 0.63 4.58 -25.35
CA TYR A 104 1.13 5.32 -24.20
C TYR A 104 2.51 5.96 -24.45
N ILE A 105 3.40 5.25 -25.15
CA ILE A 105 4.76 5.71 -25.45
C ILE A 105 4.76 7.02 -26.27
N ARG A 106 3.75 7.23 -27.13
CA ARG A 106 3.63 8.45 -27.95
C ARG A 106 3.62 9.75 -27.13
N ILE A 107 3.02 9.72 -25.94
CA ILE A 107 2.94 10.87 -25.04
C ILE A 107 3.81 10.72 -23.78
N SER A 108 4.70 9.73 -23.77
CA SER A 108 5.50 9.39 -22.59
C SER A 108 6.60 10.43 -22.31
N ARG A 109 6.60 10.94 -21.08
CA ARG A 109 7.56 11.88 -20.49
C ARG A 109 8.49 11.18 -19.51
N ASN A 110 9.05 10.03 -19.89
CA ASN A 110 10.08 9.36 -19.09
C ASN A 110 11.43 10.08 -19.26
N LEU A 111 11.81 10.96 -18.32
CA LEU A 111 13.01 11.80 -18.43
C LEU A 111 14.34 11.00 -18.43
N THR A 112 14.34 9.77 -17.92
CA THR A 112 15.52 8.90 -18.01
C THR A 112 15.73 8.37 -19.43
N ARG A 113 14.65 8.22 -20.21
CA ARG A 113 14.66 7.69 -21.59
C ARG A 113 14.61 8.78 -22.66
N VAL A 114 13.74 9.77 -22.52
CA VAL A 114 13.61 10.90 -23.45
C VAL A 114 14.77 11.85 -23.22
N LYS A 115 15.74 11.92 -24.15
CA LYS A 115 16.92 12.80 -24.03
C LYS A 115 16.73 14.18 -24.66
N SER A 116 15.85 14.30 -25.65
CA SER A 116 15.59 15.59 -26.33
C SER A 116 14.86 16.56 -25.41
N HIS A 117 15.47 17.73 -25.17
CA HIS A 117 14.88 18.81 -24.37
C HIS A 117 13.52 19.26 -24.91
N GLN A 118 13.43 19.49 -26.24
CA GLN A 118 12.18 19.88 -26.89
C GLN A 118 11.08 18.84 -26.67
N LYS A 119 11.38 17.54 -26.83
CA LYS A 119 10.39 16.49 -26.56
C LYS A 119 9.93 16.45 -25.09
N ARG A 120 10.81 16.75 -24.13
CA ARG A 120 10.46 16.80 -22.70
C ARG A 120 9.49 17.94 -22.36
N ILE A 121 9.65 19.08 -23.03
CA ILE A 121 8.73 20.23 -22.91
C ILE A 121 7.37 19.86 -23.50
N HIS A 122 7.35 19.36 -24.74
CA HIS A 122 6.10 19.05 -25.44
C HIS A 122 5.32 17.87 -24.84
N ALA A 123 5.99 16.97 -24.10
CA ALA A 123 5.34 15.85 -23.42
C ALA A 123 4.65 16.25 -22.10
N LEU A 124 4.84 17.49 -21.62
CA LEU A 124 4.00 18.05 -20.56
C LEU A 124 2.76 18.67 -21.20
N VAL A 125 1.60 18.13 -20.89
CA VAL A 125 0.32 18.64 -21.37
C VAL A 125 -0.15 19.75 -20.41
N VAL A 126 -0.50 20.91 -20.97
CA VAL A 126 -0.85 22.11 -20.21
C VAL A 126 -2.23 22.58 -20.61
N GLY A 127 -3.09 22.77 -19.61
CA GLY A 127 -4.44 23.31 -19.74
C GLY A 127 -5.51 22.24 -19.91
N LYS A 128 -6.64 22.47 -19.24
CA LYS A 128 -7.81 21.58 -19.18
C LYS A 128 -8.14 20.86 -20.48
N ALA A 129 -8.36 21.63 -21.56
CA ALA A 129 -8.80 21.09 -22.84
C ALA A 129 -7.76 20.11 -23.44
N ALA A 130 -6.47 20.46 -23.37
CA ALA A 130 -5.39 19.61 -23.86
C ALA A 130 -5.25 18.34 -23.01
N VAL A 131 -5.42 18.45 -21.68
CA VAL A 131 -5.39 17.31 -20.75
C VAL A 131 -6.50 16.31 -21.08
N VAL A 132 -7.74 16.78 -21.19
CA VAL A 132 -8.90 15.92 -21.51
C VAL A 132 -8.72 15.28 -22.89
N GLN A 133 -8.26 16.04 -23.88
CA GLN A 133 -7.97 15.49 -25.22
C GLN A 133 -6.88 14.41 -25.17
N ALA A 134 -5.80 14.62 -24.42
CA ALA A 134 -4.73 13.64 -24.28
C ALA A 134 -5.21 12.35 -23.60
N ILE A 135 -6.02 12.47 -22.55
CA ILE A 135 -6.63 11.33 -21.84
C ILE A 135 -7.64 10.59 -22.74
N ALA A 136 -8.43 11.30 -23.53
CA ALA A 136 -9.40 10.70 -24.46
C ALA A 136 -8.73 9.85 -25.55
N GLN A 137 -7.47 10.12 -25.90
CA GLN A 137 -6.70 9.31 -26.86
C GLN A 137 -6.11 8.03 -26.28
N LEU A 138 -6.12 7.86 -24.95
CA LEU A 138 -5.63 6.64 -24.31
C LEU A 138 -6.62 5.48 -24.50
N PRO A 139 -6.18 4.21 -24.46
CA PRO A 139 -7.08 3.06 -24.50
C PRO A 139 -8.17 3.14 -23.44
N ALA A 140 -9.36 2.62 -23.73
CA ALA A 140 -10.45 2.58 -22.75
C ALA A 140 -10.12 1.56 -21.66
N THR A 141 -10.48 1.88 -20.41
CA THR A 141 -10.04 1.13 -19.23
C THR A 141 -11.23 0.68 -18.38
N TYR A 142 -10.95 -0.24 -17.47
CA TYR A 142 -11.80 -0.58 -16.33
C TYR A 142 -10.92 -0.75 -15.10
N HIS A 143 -11.16 0.08 -14.10
CA HIS A 143 -10.54 0.04 -12.78
C HIS A 143 -11.47 -0.72 -11.83
N PRO A 144 -11.00 -1.77 -11.13
CA PRO A 144 -11.82 -2.57 -10.24
C PRO A 144 -12.04 -1.86 -8.88
N VAL A 145 -12.61 -0.65 -8.88
CA VAL A 145 -12.76 0.20 -7.68
C VAL A 145 -13.59 -0.44 -6.57
N GLN A 146 -14.34 -1.51 -6.88
CA GLN A 146 -15.08 -2.30 -5.90
C GLN A 146 -14.18 -3.26 -5.10
N ASP A 147 -13.01 -3.61 -5.63
CA ASP A 147 -12.01 -4.45 -4.96
C ASP A 147 -10.91 -3.55 -4.37
N ALA A 148 -11.14 -3.09 -3.14
CA ALA A 148 -10.24 -2.18 -2.44
C ALA A 148 -8.81 -2.73 -2.30
N GLN A 149 -8.61 -4.05 -2.27
CA GLN A 149 -7.29 -4.66 -2.16
C GLN A 149 -6.39 -4.38 -3.36
N ARG A 150 -6.98 -4.07 -4.52
CA ARG A 150 -6.27 -3.73 -5.77
C ARG A 150 -5.69 -2.33 -5.80
N PHE A 151 -6.00 -1.51 -4.79
CA PHE A 151 -5.52 -0.15 -4.70
C PHE A 151 -4.75 0.05 -3.39
N SER A 152 -3.69 0.82 -3.46
CA SER A 152 -3.00 1.39 -2.30
C SER A 152 -2.90 2.88 -2.54
N PHE A 153 -3.08 3.70 -1.51
CA PHE A 153 -2.89 5.13 -1.68
C PHE A 153 -2.38 5.81 -0.43
N ASP A 154 -1.64 6.89 -0.66
CA ASP A 154 -1.17 7.81 0.34
C ASP A 154 -1.81 9.18 0.07
N ALA A 155 -2.33 9.83 1.12
CA ALA A 155 -2.95 11.14 1.02
C ALA A 155 -2.52 12.09 2.15
N TRP A 156 -2.07 13.30 1.80
CA TRP A 156 -1.57 14.28 2.76
C TRP A 156 -1.74 15.71 2.26
N ARG A 157 -1.67 16.69 3.15
CA ARG A 157 -1.70 18.12 2.81
C ARG A 157 -0.33 18.59 2.35
N ILE A 158 -0.34 19.52 1.40
CA ILE A 158 0.85 20.25 1.00
C ILE A 158 0.67 21.71 1.41
N ASP A 159 1.56 22.19 2.26
CA ASP A 159 1.70 23.62 2.54
C ASP A 159 2.44 24.27 1.37
N VAL A 160 1.70 25.01 0.54
CA VAL A 160 2.28 25.83 -0.52
C VAL A 160 2.30 27.27 -0.03
N ASP A 161 3.50 27.85 0.11
CA ASP A 161 3.71 29.22 0.61
C ASP A 161 2.76 30.23 -0.06
N GLY A 162 1.74 30.66 0.70
CA GLY A 162 0.94 31.86 0.50
C GLY A 162 -0.13 31.87 -0.61
N ALA A 163 -0.12 30.96 -1.60
CA ALA A 163 -0.99 31.09 -2.78
C ALA A 163 -2.15 30.08 -2.88
N LEU A 164 -1.97 28.85 -2.38
CA LEU A 164 -2.97 27.78 -2.48
C LEU A 164 -3.16 27.14 -1.10
N GLN A 165 -4.19 27.55 -0.38
CA GLN A 165 -4.55 26.92 0.89
C GLN A 165 -5.36 25.63 0.63
N GLY A 166 -5.07 24.58 1.41
CA GLY A 166 -5.82 23.33 1.37
C GLY A 166 -5.47 22.39 0.21
N VAL A 167 -4.26 22.51 -0.36
CA VAL A 167 -3.78 21.55 -1.37
C VAL A 167 -3.61 20.18 -0.73
N ALA A 168 -4.19 19.15 -1.34
CA ALA A 168 -3.98 17.76 -0.98
C ALA A 168 -3.22 17.03 -2.10
N ALA A 169 -2.20 16.26 -1.73
CA ALA A 169 -1.60 15.27 -2.60
C ALA A 169 -2.27 13.91 -2.38
N VAL A 170 -2.56 13.22 -3.47
CA VAL A 170 -3.02 11.83 -3.46
C VAL A 170 -2.14 11.02 -4.41
N ALA A 171 -1.37 10.09 -3.86
CA ALA A 171 -0.61 9.12 -4.64
C ALA A 171 -1.32 7.76 -4.56
N VAL A 172 -1.76 7.24 -5.70
CA VAL A 172 -2.49 5.97 -5.80
C VAL A 172 -1.74 4.98 -6.67
N HIS A 173 -1.65 3.75 -6.19
CA HIS A 173 -1.11 2.59 -6.86
C HIS A 173 -2.24 1.62 -7.14
N GLY A 174 -2.26 1.00 -8.32
CA GLY A 174 -3.26 -0.01 -8.59
C GLY A 174 -3.11 -0.71 -9.93
N GLU A 175 -4.22 -1.27 -10.39
CA GLU A 175 -4.34 -1.96 -11.67
C GLU A 175 -5.61 -1.53 -12.43
N PHE A 176 -5.57 -1.67 -13.74
CA PHE A 176 -6.75 -1.58 -14.61
C PHE A 176 -6.66 -2.61 -15.72
N THR A 177 -7.81 -2.90 -16.33
CA THR A 177 -7.90 -3.72 -17.54
C THR A 177 -8.16 -2.83 -18.74
N GLU A 178 -7.34 -2.93 -19.79
CA GLU A 178 -7.66 -2.33 -21.09
C GLU A 178 -8.86 -3.04 -21.72
N GLN A 179 -9.87 -2.29 -22.16
CA GLN A 179 -11.09 -2.90 -22.70
C GLN A 179 -10.83 -3.62 -24.03
N GLN A 180 -10.03 -3.04 -24.92
CA GLN A 180 -9.78 -3.60 -26.26
C GLN A 180 -8.85 -4.81 -26.24
N SER A 181 -7.71 -4.72 -25.54
CA SER A 181 -6.66 -5.75 -25.54
C SER A 181 -6.82 -6.79 -24.44
N ARG A 182 -7.67 -6.49 -23.44
CA ARG A 182 -7.82 -7.26 -22.19
C ARG A 182 -6.51 -7.44 -21.43
N ASN A 183 -5.55 -6.54 -21.63
CA ASN A 183 -4.33 -6.52 -20.83
C ASN A 183 -4.65 -5.97 -19.44
N VAL A 184 -4.17 -6.65 -18.40
CA VAL A 184 -4.09 -6.08 -17.06
C VAL A 184 -2.81 -5.27 -16.98
N ILE A 185 -2.89 -4.03 -16.51
CA ILE A 185 -1.79 -3.08 -16.46
C ILE A 185 -1.74 -2.48 -15.05
N SER A 186 -0.54 -2.38 -14.49
CA SER A 186 -0.35 -1.66 -13.22
C SER A 186 -0.07 -0.18 -13.49
N PHE A 187 -0.52 0.67 -12.58
CA PHE A 187 -0.27 2.09 -12.66
C PHE A 187 0.09 2.66 -11.30
N ASP A 188 0.77 3.80 -11.34
CA ASP A 188 0.95 4.70 -10.21
C ASP A 188 0.50 6.08 -10.68
N ARG A 189 -0.36 6.76 -9.93
CA ARG A 189 -0.89 8.08 -10.31
C ARG A 189 -0.86 9.02 -9.14
N THR A 190 -0.33 10.21 -9.35
CA THR A 190 -0.25 11.25 -8.32
C THR A 190 -1.04 12.47 -8.76
N PHE A 191 -1.91 12.93 -7.89
CA PHE A 191 -2.73 14.11 -8.08
C PHE A 191 -2.34 15.20 -7.08
N MET A 192 -2.39 16.46 -7.53
CA MET A 192 -2.54 17.61 -6.65
C MET A 192 -3.96 18.14 -6.79
N LEU A 193 -4.62 18.26 -5.65
CA LEU A 193 -6.03 18.59 -5.54
C LEU A 193 -6.18 19.89 -4.76
N VAL A 194 -7.04 20.79 -5.24
CA VAL A 194 -7.49 21.96 -4.50
C VAL A 194 -8.98 21.85 -4.22
N PRO A 195 -9.51 22.40 -3.12
CA PRO A 195 -10.95 22.38 -2.85
C PRO A 195 -11.74 22.96 -4.02
N ALA A 196 -12.87 22.35 -4.36
CA ALA A 196 -13.70 22.84 -5.45
C ALA A 196 -14.24 24.24 -5.11
N PRO A 197 -13.94 25.29 -5.91
CA PRO A 197 -14.45 26.62 -5.64
C PRO A 197 -15.99 26.64 -5.69
N PRO A 198 -16.67 27.37 -4.79
CA PRO A 198 -18.11 27.54 -4.87
C PRO A 198 -18.55 28.07 -6.24
N GLY A 199 -19.55 27.42 -6.85
CA GLY A 199 -20.05 27.79 -8.18
C GLY A 199 -19.18 27.35 -9.38
N SER A 200 -18.08 26.62 -9.14
CA SER A 200 -17.30 26.00 -10.22
C SER A 200 -18.04 24.81 -10.86
N SER A 201 -17.62 24.40 -12.06
CA SER A 201 -18.12 23.18 -12.70
C SER A 201 -17.94 21.95 -11.81
N ALA A 202 -16.79 21.83 -11.14
CA ALA A 202 -16.50 20.73 -10.21
C ALA A 202 -17.54 20.69 -9.08
N ALA A 203 -17.85 21.83 -8.47
CA ALA A 203 -18.89 21.91 -7.44
C ALA A 203 -20.29 21.56 -7.99
N ALA A 204 -20.60 21.97 -9.23
CA ALA A 204 -21.88 21.68 -9.87
C ALA A 204 -22.10 20.18 -10.15
N VAL A 205 -21.03 19.43 -10.42
CA VAL A 205 -21.07 17.97 -10.59
C VAL A 205 -20.82 17.19 -9.29
N GLY A 206 -20.73 17.89 -8.15
CA GLY A 206 -20.53 17.28 -6.84
C GLY A 206 -19.12 16.77 -6.56
N SER A 207 -18.12 17.20 -7.34
CA SER A 207 -16.72 16.89 -7.05
C SER A 207 -16.24 17.70 -5.83
N PRO A 208 -15.57 17.08 -4.85
CA PRO A 208 -15.05 17.80 -3.68
C PRO A 208 -13.84 18.68 -4.00
N CYS A 209 -13.19 18.45 -5.14
CA CYS A 209 -11.95 19.10 -5.52
C CYS A 209 -11.83 19.34 -7.03
N VAL A 210 -10.79 20.10 -7.39
CA VAL A 210 -10.32 20.34 -8.74
C VAL A 210 -8.87 19.85 -8.84
N ILE A 211 -8.53 19.19 -9.95
CA ILE A 211 -7.18 18.67 -10.23
C ILE A 211 -6.31 19.76 -10.84
N THR A 212 -5.21 20.10 -10.19
CA THR A 212 -4.20 21.05 -10.69
C THR A 212 -3.02 20.35 -11.36
N ASN A 213 -2.59 19.22 -10.81
CA ASN A 213 -1.53 18.38 -11.38
C ASN A 213 -1.94 16.92 -11.38
N ASP A 214 -1.59 16.22 -12.46
CA ASP A 214 -1.86 14.81 -12.65
C ASP A 214 -0.66 14.14 -13.34
N GLN A 215 -0.03 13.21 -12.63
CA GLN A 215 1.08 12.43 -13.15
C GLN A 215 0.71 10.96 -13.15
N LEU A 216 0.69 10.35 -14.33
CA LEU A 216 0.38 8.94 -14.52
C LEU A 216 1.62 8.16 -14.95
N THR A 217 1.94 7.11 -14.22
CA THR A 217 2.95 6.11 -14.58
C THR A 217 2.23 4.83 -14.97
N ILE A 218 2.52 4.34 -16.18
CA ILE A 218 2.02 3.07 -16.70
C ILE A 218 3.17 2.06 -16.68
N ARG A 219 2.94 0.90 -16.09
CA ARG A 219 3.93 -0.17 -15.98
C ARG A 219 3.32 -1.55 -16.17
N ARG A 220 4.18 -2.53 -16.44
CA ARG A 220 3.77 -3.93 -16.53
C ARG A 220 3.06 -4.37 -15.25
N TYR A 221 2.09 -5.27 -15.42
CA TYR A 221 1.36 -5.83 -14.30
C TYR A 221 2.30 -6.50 -13.30
N ASN A 222 2.18 -6.13 -12.02
CA ASN A 222 2.99 -6.71 -10.94
C ASN A 222 2.13 -7.15 -9.74
N GLY A 223 0.81 -7.22 -9.90
CA GLY A 223 -0.11 -7.52 -8.80
C GLY A 223 -0.17 -6.42 -7.74
N PHE A 224 -0.79 -6.78 -6.61
CA PHE A 224 -1.06 -5.90 -5.46
C PHE A 224 -0.51 -6.46 -4.14
N HIS A 225 0.22 -7.58 -4.19
CA HIS A 225 0.76 -8.27 -3.01
C HIS A 225 1.76 -7.42 -2.21
N SER A 226 2.38 -6.41 -2.84
CA SER A 226 3.39 -5.56 -2.20
C SER A 226 2.87 -4.77 -1.00
N TRP A 227 1.57 -4.54 -0.91
CA TRP A 227 0.92 -3.84 0.20
C TRP A 227 -0.10 -4.69 0.95
N LEU A 228 -0.20 -5.98 0.62
CA LEU A 228 -0.93 -6.90 1.46
C LEU A 228 -0.10 -7.18 2.71
N PRO A 229 -0.75 -7.39 3.87
CA PRO A 229 -0.05 -7.95 5.01
C PRO A 229 0.63 -9.22 4.54
N MET A 230 1.96 -9.28 4.68
CA MET A 230 2.69 -10.51 4.43
C MET A 230 2.04 -11.57 5.34
N PRO A 231 1.66 -12.75 4.82
CA PRO A 231 1.41 -13.87 5.71
C PRO A 231 2.62 -13.91 6.63
N ALA A 232 2.42 -13.85 7.94
CA ALA A 232 3.51 -14.09 8.86
C ALA A 232 4.10 -15.41 8.40
N GLU A 233 5.31 -15.36 7.82
CA GLU A 233 6.04 -16.58 7.52
C GLU A 233 5.98 -17.35 8.83
N THR A 234 5.48 -18.58 8.76
CA THR A 234 5.59 -19.50 9.86
C THR A 234 7.08 -19.60 10.09
N GLN A 235 7.62 -18.77 10.98
CA GLN A 235 8.94 -18.93 11.51
C GLN A 235 8.96 -20.39 11.91
N ALA A 236 9.81 -21.17 11.25
CA ALA A 236 10.20 -22.46 11.76
C ALA A 236 10.50 -22.22 13.24
N ALA A 237 9.68 -22.83 14.10
CA ALA A 237 9.55 -22.49 15.50
C ALA A 237 10.94 -22.32 16.14
N ALA A 238 11.31 -21.08 16.43
CA ALA A 238 11.95 -20.84 17.71
C ALA A 238 10.87 -21.11 18.76
N PRO A 239 11.14 -21.93 19.80
CA PRO A 239 10.11 -22.26 20.79
C PRO A 239 9.78 -21.00 21.59
N GLY A 240 8.62 -20.40 21.34
CA GLY A 240 8.10 -19.23 22.08
C GLY A 240 6.77 -18.74 21.49
N PRO A 241 5.80 -18.30 22.32
CA PRO A 241 4.42 -18.74 22.19
C PRO A 241 3.52 -17.88 21.28
N SER A 242 2.67 -18.58 20.52
CA SER A 242 1.42 -18.12 19.90
C SER A 242 0.32 -17.90 20.96
N PRO A 243 -0.92 -17.54 20.55
CA PRO A 243 -1.39 -16.27 20.00
C PRO A 243 -2.16 -15.48 21.08
N ALA A 244 -2.06 -14.15 21.07
CA ALA A 244 -2.80 -13.30 22.00
C ALA A 244 -4.32 -13.34 21.71
N LEU A 245 -5.03 -14.24 22.40
CA LEU A 245 -6.42 -14.00 22.80
C LEU A 245 -6.46 -12.72 23.64
N ASN A 246 -7.50 -11.91 23.49
CA ASN A 246 -7.73 -10.66 24.24
C ASN A 246 -7.94 -10.94 25.74
N LEU A 247 -6.86 -11.33 26.42
CA LEU A 247 -6.83 -11.65 27.84
C LEU A 247 -6.30 -10.44 28.60
N THR A 248 -6.87 -10.15 29.77
CA THR A 248 -6.33 -9.10 30.64
C THR A 248 -4.94 -9.50 31.15
N PRO A 249 -4.08 -8.55 31.54
CA PRO A 249 -2.75 -8.86 32.09
C PRO A 249 -2.79 -9.84 33.27
N GLU A 250 -3.85 -9.80 34.08
CA GLU A 250 -4.07 -10.72 35.19
C GLU A 250 -4.38 -12.15 34.72
N GLN A 251 -5.17 -12.29 33.65
CA GLN A 251 -5.51 -13.57 33.03
C GLN A 251 -4.29 -14.21 32.37
N GLN A 252 -3.39 -13.41 31.79
CA GLN A 252 -2.14 -13.89 31.20
C GLN A 252 -1.20 -14.46 32.27
N GLU A 253 -1.04 -13.78 33.41
CA GLU A 253 -0.20 -14.28 34.50
C GLU A 253 -0.80 -15.55 35.14
N MET A 254 -2.12 -15.60 35.30
CA MET A 254 -2.81 -16.80 35.81
C MET A 254 -2.61 -18.01 34.90
N ALA A 255 -2.71 -17.82 33.58
CA ALA A 255 -2.42 -18.85 32.60
C ALA A 255 -0.95 -19.30 32.69
N ARG A 256 -0.01 -18.36 32.76
CA ARG A 256 1.44 -18.66 32.88
C ARG A 256 1.74 -19.54 34.10
N VAL A 257 1.24 -19.17 35.28
CA VAL A 257 1.47 -19.92 36.52
C VAL A 257 0.80 -21.29 36.49
N LEU A 258 -0.42 -21.39 35.94
CA LEU A 258 -1.10 -22.67 35.79
C LEU A 258 -0.33 -23.59 34.83
N GLN A 259 0.19 -23.04 33.75
CA GLN A 259 0.99 -23.76 32.76
C GLN A 259 2.26 -24.36 33.40
N GLU A 260 3.00 -23.57 34.19
CA GLU A 260 4.20 -24.03 34.91
C GLU A 260 3.92 -25.16 35.91
N GLN A 261 2.78 -25.11 36.61
CA GLN A 261 2.45 -26.11 37.65
C GLN A 261 1.85 -27.40 37.08
N THR A 262 1.17 -27.33 35.94
CA THR A 262 0.43 -28.45 35.36
C THR A 262 1.18 -29.14 34.22
N GLY A 263 2.11 -28.43 33.57
CA GLY A 263 2.83 -28.88 32.39
C GLY A 263 1.95 -28.96 31.13
N MET A 264 0.76 -28.33 31.15
CA MET A 264 -0.09 -28.23 29.98
C MET A 264 0.45 -27.19 28.99
N ASN A 265 0.00 -27.23 27.74
CA ASN A 265 0.25 -26.14 26.81
C ASN A 265 -0.80 -25.03 26.91
N ALA A 266 -0.46 -23.87 26.33
CA ALA A 266 -1.22 -22.64 26.46
C ALA A 266 -2.71 -22.80 26.06
N GLU A 267 -3.01 -23.59 25.03
CA GLU A 267 -4.39 -23.78 24.57
C GLU A 267 -5.25 -24.50 25.62
N TRP A 268 -4.72 -25.58 26.20
CA TRP A 268 -5.44 -26.36 27.22
C TRP A 268 -5.48 -25.67 28.57
N THR A 269 -4.44 -24.91 28.91
CA THR A 269 -4.42 -24.02 30.08
C THR A 269 -5.56 -23.00 30.03
N LEU A 270 -5.80 -22.38 28.87
CA LEU A 270 -6.89 -21.41 28.69
C LEU A 270 -8.27 -22.07 28.78
N LYS A 271 -8.48 -23.20 28.11
CA LYS A 271 -9.74 -23.97 28.21
C LYS A 271 -10.05 -24.41 29.64
N CYS A 272 -9.01 -24.78 30.40
CA CYS A 272 -9.14 -25.13 31.81
C CYS A 272 -9.60 -23.92 32.63
N LEU A 273 -8.92 -22.78 32.50
CA LEU A 273 -9.28 -21.56 33.23
C LEU A 273 -10.68 -21.05 32.86
N GLU A 274 -11.08 -21.12 31.59
CA GLU A 274 -12.42 -20.75 31.14
C GLU A 274 -13.51 -21.63 31.77
N SER A 275 -13.27 -22.95 31.85
CA SER A 275 -14.23 -23.91 32.42
C SER A 275 -14.49 -23.67 33.91
N TYR A 276 -13.51 -23.12 34.63
CA TYR A 276 -13.59 -22.76 36.05
C TYR A 276 -13.77 -21.26 36.27
N SER A 277 -14.29 -20.52 35.29
CA SER A 277 -14.59 -19.09 35.39
C SER A 277 -13.40 -18.24 35.88
N TRP A 278 -12.19 -18.59 35.43
CA TRP A 278 -10.92 -17.94 35.79
C TRP A 278 -10.60 -17.99 37.30
N ASN A 279 -11.05 -19.04 37.98
CA ASN A 279 -10.68 -19.29 39.38
C ASN A 279 -9.48 -20.24 39.48
N PHE A 280 -8.29 -19.67 39.69
CA PHE A 280 -7.03 -20.41 39.78
C PHE A 280 -7.05 -21.52 40.86
N HIS A 281 -7.60 -21.24 42.04
CA HIS A 281 -7.59 -22.19 43.16
C HIS A 281 -8.49 -23.41 42.89
N GLN A 282 -9.65 -23.20 42.27
CA GLN A 282 -10.53 -24.30 41.88
C GLN A 282 -9.96 -25.10 40.70
N ALA A 283 -9.39 -24.42 39.70
CA ALA A 283 -8.75 -25.10 38.56
C ALA A 283 -7.60 -26.00 39.02
N MET A 284 -6.77 -25.55 39.98
CA MET A 284 -5.67 -26.34 40.53
C MET A 284 -6.12 -27.49 41.43
N SER A 285 -7.21 -27.35 42.20
CA SER A 285 -7.68 -28.44 43.09
C SER A 285 -8.32 -29.59 42.31
N GLU A 286 -8.98 -29.28 41.18
CA GLU A 286 -9.66 -30.28 40.34
C GLU A 286 -8.75 -30.85 39.23
N PHE A 287 -7.65 -30.16 38.90
CA PHE A 287 -6.71 -30.59 37.86
C PHE A 287 -6.24 -32.05 37.98
N PRO A 288 -5.89 -32.61 39.17
CA PRO A 288 -5.47 -34.01 39.28
C PRO A 288 -6.51 -35.02 38.81
N GLN A 289 -7.81 -34.68 38.92
CA GLN A 289 -8.90 -35.55 38.48
C GLN A 289 -9.10 -35.50 36.95
N VAL A 290 -8.91 -34.32 36.37
CA VAL A 290 -9.07 -34.07 34.93
C VAL A 290 -7.82 -34.44 34.13
N ARG A 291 -6.65 -34.48 34.77
CA ARG A 291 -5.36 -34.78 34.12
C ARG A 291 -5.38 -36.12 33.35
N GLY A 292 -6.09 -37.13 33.86
CA GLY A 292 -6.19 -38.44 33.24
C GLY A 292 -7.16 -38.51 32.04
N THR A 293 -8.00 -37.50 31.84
CA THR A 293 -8.97 -37.43 30.74
C THR A 293 -8.52 -36.49 29.62
N LEU A 294 -7.43 -35.74 29.83
CA LEU A 294 -6.85 -34.86 28.82
C LEU A 294 -6.07 -35.66 27.77
N PRO A 295 -6.20 -35.32 26.48
CA PRO A 295 -5.51 -36.01 25.41
C PRO A 295 -3.98 -35.70 25.47
N PRO A 296 -3.11 -36.55 24.92
CA PRO A 296 -1.65 -36.37 24.99
C PRO A 296 -1.16 -35.02 24.43
N GLU A 297 -1.88 -34.48 23.46
CA GLU A 297 -1.64 -33.18 22.85
C GLU A 297 -1.83 -32.00 23.82
N ALA A 298 -2.41 -32.24 25.01
CA ALA A 298 -2.52 -31.22 26.06
C ALA A 298 -1.21 -30.94 26.80
N PHE A 299 -0.22 -31.82 26.67
CA PHE A 299 1.07 -31.76 27.38
C PHE A 299 2.28 -31.67 26.43
N GLN A 300 2.04 -31.31 25.16
CA GLN A 300 3.06 -31.09 24.13
C GLN A 300 3.40 -29.60 24.00
#